data_AF-A0A7J2U6H1-F1
#
_entry.id   AF-A0A7J2U6H1-F1
#
_cell.length_a   1.000
_cell.length_b   1.000
_cell.length_c   1.000
_cell.angle_alpha   90.00
_cell.angle_beta   90.00
_cell.angle_gamma   90.00
#
_symmetry.space_group_name_H-M   'P 1'
#
loop_
_entity.id
_entity.type
_entity.pdbx_description
1 polymer ?
#
loop_
_entity_poly.entity_id
_entity_poly.type
_entity_poly.pdbx_seq_one_letter_code
_entity_poly.pdbx_strand_id
1 'polypeptide(L)'
;MDVIRIVIEVVVFIYIASFFLYIVRLIKGPTLFDKVLVVDAFSYDLMVFMALIAIYTGNPYMASPMVLVALWAFALDMYISKIVEYGDIGE
;
A
#
# COMPACT_ATOMS: atom_id res chain seq x y z
N MET A 1 9.17 20.94 16.01
CA MET A 1 9.07 19.52 16.38
C MET A 1 7.62 19.14 16.67
N ASP A 2 6.89 19.92 17.46
CA ASP A 2 5.50 19.59 17.85
C ASP A 2 4.50 19.62 16.69
N VAL A 3 4.62 20.62 15.79
CA VAL A 3 3.76 20.70 14.59
C VAL A 3 3.90 19.46 13.71
N ILE A 4 5.11 18.93 13.54
CA ILE A 4 5.35 17.74 12.72
C ILE A 4 4.68 16.51 13.35
N ARG A 5 4.76 16.36 14.68
CA ARG A 5 4.12 15.25 15.40
C ARG A 5 2.60 15.30 15.26
N ILE A 6 1.99 16.47 15.47
CA ILE A 6 0.55 16.67 15.30
C ILE A 6 0.11 16.32 13.87
N VAL A 7 0.86 16.77 12.86
CA VAL A 7 0.55 16.46 11.46
C VAL A 7 0.62 14.94 11.22
N ILE A 8 1.66 14.26 11.71
CA ILE A 8 1.79 12.81 11.55
C ILE A 8 0.62 12.07 12.22
N GLU A 9 0.23 12.44 13.43
CA GLU A 9 -0.89 11.83 14.15
C GLU A 9 -2.21 11.97 13.40
N VAL A 10 -2.49 13.16 12.86
CA VAL A 10 -3.68 13.42 12.04
C VAL A 10 -3.64 12.60 10.74
N VAL A 11 -2.50 12.57 10.06
CA VAL A 11 -2.32 11.79 8.82
C VAL A 11 -2.52 10.31 9.09
N VAL A 12 -1.95 9.76 10.16
CA VAL A 12 -2.14 8.36 10.57
C VAL A 12 -3.63 8.03 10.74
N PHE A 13 -4.41 8.91 11.38
CA PHE A 13 -5.85 8.73 11.51
C PHE A 13 -6.58 8.67 10.15
N ILE A 14 -6.19 9.53 9.20
CA ILE A 14 -6.75 9.53 7.84
C ILE A 14 -6.41 8.22 7.13
N TYR A 15 -5.17 7.74 7.22
CA TYR A 15 -4.76 6.47 6.61
C TYR A 15 -5.47 5.25 7.24
N ILE A 16 -5.71 5.27 8.56
CA ILE A 16 -6.53 4.24 9.22
C ILE A 16 -7.95 4.25 8.65
N ALA A 17 -8.54 5.42 8.42
CA ALA A 17 -9.86 5.51 7.77
C ALA A 17 -9.82 4.96 6.33
N SER A 18 -8.80 5.31 5.55
CA SER A 18 -8.58 4.77 4.19
C SER A 18 -8.46 3.24 4.20
N PHE A 19 -7.75 2.67 5.17
CA PHE A 19 -7.61 1.23 5.34
C PHE A 19 -8.97 0.51 5.47
N PHE A 20 -9.89 1.06 6.27
CA PHE A 20 -11.23 0.49 6.37
C PHE A 20 -12.02 0.60 5.06
N LEU A 21 -11.89 1.71 4.33
CA LEU A 21 -12.52 1.87 3.01
C LEU A 21 -11.99 0.85 2.01
N TYR A 22 -10.68 0.57 2.02
CA TYR A 22 -10.07 -0.46 1.19
C TYR A 22 -10.59 -1.85 1.54
N ILE A 23 -10.72 -2.22 2.81
CA ILE A 23 -11.31 -3.51 3.19
C ILE A 23 -12.74 -3.65 2.63
N VAL A 24 -13.56 -2.61 2.77
CA VAL A 24 -14.92 -2.62 2.24
C VAL A 24 -14.92 -2.81 0.72
N ARG A 25 -14.03 -2.11 0.01
CA ARG A 25 -13.90 -2.21 -1.45
C ARG A 25 -13.34 -3.56 -1.90
N LEU A 26 -12.40 -4.15 -1.15
CA LEU A 26 -11.82 -5.46 -1.44
C LEU A 26 -12.88 -6.57 -1.39
N ILE A 27 -13.77 -6.52 -0.39
CA ILE A 27 -14.84 -7.50 -0.22
C ILE A 27 -15.96 -7.28 -1.25
N LYS A 28 -16.38 -6.02 -1.46
CA LYS A 28 -17.51 -5.68 -2.36
C LYS A 28 -17.11 -5.47 -3.83
N GLY A 29 -15.83 -5.55 -4.16
CA GLY A 29 -15.32 -5.32 -5.52
C GLY A 29 -15.93 -6.32 -6.51
N PRO A 30 -16.59 -5.84 -7.59
CA PRO A 30 -17.26 -6.72 -8.55
C PRO A 30 -16.27 -7.41 -9.50
N THR A 31 -15.20 -6.71 -9.89
CA THR A 31 -14.20 -7.21 -10.84
C THR A 31 -12.92 -7.67 -10.13
N LEU A 32 -12.16 -8.56 -10.77
CA LEU A 32 -10.82 -8.94 -10.29
C LEU A 32 -9.92 -7.71 -10.23
N PHE A 33 -9.94 -6.88 -11.28
CA PHE A 33 -9.14 -5.65 -11.37
C PHE A 33 -9.46 -4.65 -10.25
N ASP A 34 -10.73 -4.49 -9.86
CA ASP A 34 -11.09 -3.65 -8.70
C ASP A 34 -10.41 -4.13 -7.42
N LYS A 35 -10.34 -5.45 -7.20
CA LYS A 35 -9.73 -6.03 -5.99
C LYS A 35 -8.22 -5.87 -6.00
N VAL A 36 -7.60 -6.04 -7.16
CA VAL A 36 -6.15 -5.92 -7.36
C VAL A 36 -5.70 -4.48 -7.18
N LEU A 37 -6.44 -3.52 -7.76
CA LEU A 37 -6.21 -2.10 -7.56
C LEU A 37 -6.28 -1.70 -6.08
N VAL A 38 -7.21 -2.28 -5.31
CA VAL A 38 -7.30 -2.04 -3.87
C VAL A 38 -6.10 -2.60 -3.11
N VAL A 39 -5.58 -3.76 -3.51
CA VAL A 39 -4.39 -4.37 -2.91
C VAL A 39 -3.13 -3.54 -3.22
N ASP A 40 -3.00 -3.03 -4.44
CA ASP A 40 -1.91 -2.12 -4.82
C ASP A 40 -1.97 -0.81 -4.02
N ALA A 41 -3.14 -0.15 -3.99
CA ALA A 41 -3.35 1.05 -3.18
C ALA A 41 -3.07 0.81 -1.68
N PHE A 42 -3.46 -0.35 -1.14
CA PHE A 42 -3.15 -0.73 0.23
C PHE A 42 -1.65 -0.90 0.47
N SER A 43 -0.91 -1.44 -0.50
CA SER A 43 0.55 -1.58 -0.41
C SER A 43 1.25 -0.22 -0.36
N TYR A 44 0.72 0.77 -1.08
CA TYR A 44 1.17 2.16 -1.02
C TYR A 44 0.92 2.81 0.35
N ASP A 45 -0.26 2.62 0.92
CA ASP A 45 -0.55 3.11 2.29
C ASP A 45 0.46 2.54 3.30
N LEU A 46 0.81 1.26 3.18
CA LEU A 46 1.81 0.61 4.02
C LEU A 46 3.19 1.28 3.90
N MET A 47 3.60 1.65 2.67
CA MET A 47 4.85 2.38 2.44
C MET A 47 4.83 3.77 3.07
N VAL A 48 3.70 4.48 3.00
CA VAL A 48 3.55 5.78 3.67
C VAL A 48 3.65 5.63 5.19
N PHE A 49 3.06 4.59 5.78
CA PHE A 49 3.23 4.31 7.21
C PHE A 49 4.70 4.09 7.58
N MET A 50 5.47 3.35 6.78
CA MET A 50 6.90 3.16 7.02
C MET A 50 7.67 4.49 6.97
N ALA A 51 7.35 5.36 6.01
CA ALA A 51 7.94 6.69 5.91
C ALA A 51 7.59 7.57 7.12
N LEU A 52 6.32 7.57 7.54
CA LEU A 52 5.87 8.32 8.71
C LEU A 52 6.55 7.84 9.99
N ILE A 53 6.74 6.53 10.16
CA ILE A 53 7.48 5.94 11.29
C ILE A 53 8.95 6.37 11.27
N ALA A 54 9.59 6.40 10.10
CA ALA A 54 10.98 6.87 9.97
C ALA A 54 11.12 8.34 10.38
N ILE A 55 10.17 9.19 10.00
CA ILE A 55 10.13 10.61 10.41
C ILE A 55 9.87 10.73 11.90
N TYR A 56 8.92 9.96 12.44
CA TYR A 56 8.53 10.00 13.85
C TYR A 56 9.65 9.56 14.80
N THR A 57 10.41 8.53 14.41
CA THR A 57 11.54 8.00 15.19
C THR A 57 12.85 8.75 14.94
N GLY A 58 12.92 9.56 13.87
CA GLY A 58 14.15 10.22 13.44
C GLY A 58 15.19 9.26 12.86
N ASN A 59 14.81 8.00 12.60
CA ASN A 59 15.71 6.98 12.07
C ASN A 59 15.38 6.69 10.59
N PRO A 60 16.21 7.16 9.63
CA PRO A 60 15.94 6.98 8.21
C PRO A 60 15.96 5.51 7.77
N TYR A 61 16.63 4.61 8.51
CA TYR A 61 16.67 3.19 8.17
C TYR A 61 15.29 2.52 8.25
N MET A 62 14.33 3.08 9.00
CA MET A 62 12.98 2.54 9.09
C MET A 62 12.17 2.68 7.79
N ALA A 63 12.60 3.54 6.86
CA ALA A 63 12.01 3.67 5.53
C ALA A 63 12.58 2.67 4.50
N SER A 64 13.72 2.02 4.79
CA SER A 64 14.35 1.07 3.88
C SER A 64 13.44 -0.08 3.37
N PRO A 65 12.55 -0.70 4.18
CA PRO A 65 11.68 -1.76 3.69
C PRO A 65 10.62 -1.29 2.67
N MET A 66 10.41 0.01 2.48
CA MET A 66 9.46 0.53 1.48
C MET A 66 9.79 0.02 0.07
N VAL A 67 11.07 -0.04 -0.28
CA VAL A 67 11.50 -0.51 -1.61
C VAL A 67 11.14 -1.98 -1.82
N LEU A 68 11.23 -2.81 -0.77
CA LEU A 68 10.84 -4.22 -0.84
C LEU A 68 9.33 -4.36 -1.05
N VAL A 69 8.52 -3.58 -0.34
CA VAL A 69 7.05 -3.58 -0.52
C VAL A 69 6.68 -3.08 -1.92
N ALA A 70 7.33 -2.03 -2.41
CA ALA A 70 7.11 -1.51 -3.76
C ALA A 70 7.40 -2.56 -4.84
N LEU A 71 8.53 -3.26 -4.75
CA LEU A 71 8.91 -4.30 -5.71
C LEU A 71 7.95 -5.50 -5.65
N TRP A 72 7.50 -5.87 -4.46
CA TRP A 72 6.54 -6.95 -4.28
C TRP A 72 5.16 -6.61 -4.86
N ALA A 73 4.64 -5.41 -4.57
CA ALA A 73 3.36 -4.94 -5.11
C ALA A 73 3.42 -4.89 -6.65
N PHE A 74 4.49 -4.30 -7.20
CA PHE A 74 4.72 -4.26 -8.64
C PHE A 74 4.77 -5.65 -9.29
N ALA A 75 5.46 -6.61 -8.67
CA ALA A 75 5.52 -7.98 -9.18
C ALA A 75 4.15 -8.67 -9.19
N LEU A 76 3.33 -8.43 -8.17
CA LEU A 76 1.97 -8.95 -8.06
C LEU A 76 1.08 -8.42 -9.20
N ASP A 77 1.14 -7.13 -9.48
CA ASP A 77 0.35 -6.52 -10.56
C ASP A 77 0.76 -7.02 -11.94
N MET A 78 2.07 -7.19 -12.19
CA MET A 78 2.56 -7.80 -13.42
C MET A 78 2.05 -9.24 -13.57
N TYR A 79 2.11 -10.02 -12.50
CA TYR A 79 1.69 -11.42 -12.50
C TYR A 79 0.20 -11.55 -12.84
N ILE A 80 -0.64 -10.73 -12.21
CA ILE A 80 -2.08 -10.73 -12.48
C ILE A 80 -2.37 -10.25 -13.91
N SER A 81 -1.68 -9.22 -14.37
CA SER A 81 -1.85 -8.74 -15.74
C SER A 81 -1.51 -9.83 -16.75
N LYS A 82 -0.42 -10.59 -16.51
CA LYS A 82 -0.03 -11.70 -17.38
C LYS A 82 -1.08 -12.83 -17.39
N ILE A 83 -1.66 -13.17 -16.24
CA ILE A 83 -2.75 -14.16 -16.14
C ILE A 83 -3.97 -13.70 -16.94
N VAL A 84 -4.36 -12.43 -16.81
CA VAL A 84 -5.58 -11.96 -17.47
C VAL A 84 -5.40 -11.84 -18.98
N GLU A 85 -4.22 -11.42 -19.45
CA GLU A 85 -3.92 -11.25 -20.87
C GLU A 85 -3.70 -12.58 -21.59
N TYR A 86 -2.92 -13.49 -21.00
CA TYR A 86 -2.47 -14.72 -21.67
C TYR A 86 -3.13 -16.00 -21.15
N GLY A 87 -3.85 -15.95 -20.02
CA GLY A 87 -4.48 -17.12 -19.42
C GLY A 87 -3.51 -18.14 -18.80
N ASP A 88 -2.20 -17.88 -18.83
CA ASP A 88 -1.16 -18.77 -18.31
C ASP A 88 -0.04 -18.01 -17.60
N ILE A 89 0.62 -18.69 -16.67
CA ILE A 89 1.75 -18.26 -15.85
C ILE A 89 3.03 -18.99 -16.29
N GLY A 90 3.25 -19.12 -17.60
CA GLY A 90 4.48 -19.73 -18.10
C GLY A 90 4.42 -20.24 -19.52
N GLU A 91 4.55 -19.33 -20.48
CA GLU A 91 5.50 -19.47 -21.59
C GLU A 91 6.54 -18.34 -21.48
#